data_AF-A0A836RWC8-F1
#
_entry.id   AF-A0A836RWC8-F1
#
_cell.length_a   1.000
_cell.length_b   1.000
_cell.length_c   1.000
_cell.angle_alpha   90.00
_cell.angle_beta   90.00
_cell.angle_gamma   90.00
#
_symmetry.space_group_name_H-M   'P 1'
#
loop_
_entity.id
_entity.type
_entity.pdbx_description
1 polymer ?
#
loop_
_entity_poly.entity_id
_entity_poly.type
_entity_poly.pdbx_seq_one_letter_code
_entity_poly.pdbx_strand_id
1 'polypeptide(L)'
;MRSKAIYISGQARLLEVRNRYHVTLSTFYIGRYIFELSSLTGSQKKNLAKLSSGSKVVHQWPTLKNSTQLIAFCDEVDDSFFQQVDDIGLQSFLQRVYYFYRQENKPVWDRLNFEQAPLIMGVLNVTPDSFSDGGQYTSVEHALRQAMQMVEQGAHIIDVGGESTRPGAAPVCTDEELNRVVPVIQAIRKESDVLISIDTKKSVVAEAALQNGAYIISDVSGLRSDPKMADIARQYECAVVVMHMKGEPRTMQQNPWYDDVMGEIYSFFEERITFLRKKGLNKIIIDPGIGFGKRVEDNLIILRDLKDFLFLGAPILVGASRKSFIGKVLNKEVDKRLYGTLASHSHALENGAKIIRVHDVYETADIVGIFKHIHGFN
;
A
#
# COMPACT_ATOMS: atom_id res chain seq x y z
N MET A 1 1.71 -22.33 -25.07
CA MET A 1 1.02 -23.64 -24.91
C MET A 1 1.67 -24.45 -23.81
N ARG A 2 1.13 -24.42 -22.59
CA ARG A 2 1.32 -25.46 -21.57
C ARG A 2 0.07 -25.48 -20.69
N SER A 3 -0.78 -26.47 -20.91
CA SER A 3 -1.96 -26.76 -20.10
C SER A 3 -1.49 -27.23 -18.71
N LYS A 4 -1.93 -26.58 -17.63
CA LYS A 4 -1.69 -27.05 -16.26
C LYS A 4 -2.96 -27.71 -15.74
N ALA A 5 -2.85 -28.98 -15.33
CA ALA A 5 -3.91 -29.68 -14.63
C ALA A 5 -4.01 -29.17 -13.17
N ILE A 6 -5.23 -28.93 -12.69
CA ILE A 6 -5.50 -28.57 -11.30
C ILE A 6 -6.25 -29.75 -10.67
N TYR A 7 -5.78 -30.21 -9.51
CA TYR A 7 -6.37 -31.33 -8.77
C TYR A 7 -7.44 -30.79 -7.80
N ILE A 8 -8.68 -31.27 -7.96
CA ILE A 8 -9.78 -31.03 -7.02
C ILE A 8 -10.32 -32.41 -6.62
N SER A 9 -10.36 -32.68 -5.31
CA SER A 9 -11.04 -33.82 -4.68
C SER A 9 -11.06 -35.14 -5.48
N GLY A 10 -9.89 -35.61 -5.91
CA GLY A 10 -9.72 -36.96 -6.46
C GLY A 10 -10.14 -37.19 -7.92
N GLN A 11 -10.53 -36.17 -8.70
CA GLN A 11 -10.72 -36.32 -10.15
C GLN A 11 -10.02 -35.22 -10.94
N ALA A 12 -9.11 -35.62 -11.84
CA ALA A 12 -8.44 -34.70 -12.75
C ALA A 12 -9.37 -34.34 -13.93
N ARG A 13 -9.52 -33.04 -14.21
CA ARG A 13 -10.09 -32.56 -15.48
C ARG A 13 -9.15 -31.56 -16.14
N LEU A 14 -8.90 -31.76 -17.43
CA LEU A 14 -8.14 -30.84 -18.27
C LEU A 14 -9.09 -29.73 -18.74
N LEU A 15 -8.85 -28.48 -18.37
CA LEU A 15 -9.57 -27.32 -18.92
C LEU A 15 -8.57 -26.41 -19.63
N GLU A 16 -8.76 -26.24 -20.94
CA GLU A 16 -7.97 -25.33 -21.76
C GLU A 16 -8.49 -23.90 -21.54
N VAL A 17 -7.78 -23.11 -20.72
CA VAL A 17 -8.16 -21.71 -20.41
C VAL A 17 -7.75 -20.82 -21.58
N ARG A 18 -8.72 -20.44 -22.42
CA ARG A 18 -8.49 -19.51 -23.56
C ARG A 18 -8.92 -18.07 -23.29
N ASN A 19 -9.55 -17.72 -22.16
CA ASN A 19 -9.92 -16.34 -21.79
C ASN A 19 -9.91 -16.14 -20.26
N ARG A 20 -9.63 -14.91 -19.80
CA ARG A 20 -9.37 -14.54 -18.38
C ARG A 20 -10.50 -14.86 -17.38
N TYR A 21 -11.71 -15.18 -17.83
CA TYR A 21 -12.83 -15.54 -16.95
C TYR A 21 -13.72 -16.57 -17.66
N HIS A 22 -14.04 -17.68 -17.00
CA HIS A 22 -15.04 -18.67 -17.44
C HIS A 22 -15.96 -19.02 -16.26
N VAL A 23 -17.22 -19.35 -16.54
CA VAL A 23 -18.23 -19.73 -15.53
C VAL A 23 -18.98 -20.97 -16.01
N THR A 24 -19.24 -21.91 -15.10
CA THR A 24 -20.33 -22.87 -15.24
C THR A 24 -21.29 -22.72 -14.05
N LEU A 25 -22.53 -23.20 -14.17
CA LEU A 25 -23.67 -23.01 -13.24
C LEU A 25 -23.41 -23.28 -11.74
N SER A 26 -22.26 -23.85 -11.37
CA SER A 26 -21.89 -24.18 -9.99
C SER A 26 -20.46 -23.78 -9.59
N THR A 27 -19.65 -23.23 -10.51
CA THR A 27 -18.22 -22.94 -10.31
C THR A 27 -17.80 -21.64 -10.99
N PHE A 28 -17.16 -20.74 -10.26
CA PHE A 28 -16.58 -19.49 -10.77
C PHE A 28 -15.05 -19.54 -10.80
N TYR A 29 -14.48 -18.86 -11.79
CA TYR A 29 -13.04 -18.71 -11.95
C TYR A 29 -12.67 -17.23 -11.92
N ILE A 30 -11.81 -16.81 -10.99
CA ILE A 30 -11.21 -15.46 -10.95
C ILE A 30 -9.71 -15.64 -11.06
N GLY A 31 -9.14 -15.28 -12.22
CA GLY A 31 -7.75 -15.57 -12.54
C GLY A 31 -7.43 -17.07 -12.40
N ARG A 32 -6.56 -17.42 -11.45
CA ARG A 32 -6.16 -18.82 -11.14
C ARG A 32 -7.01 -19.52 -10.06
N TYR A 33 -8.00 -18.84 -9.49
CA TYR A 33 -8.74 -19.32 -8.32
C TYR A 33 -10.12 -19.88 -8.71
N ILE A 34 -10.52 -20.97 -8.05
CA ILE A 34 -11.77 -21.70 -8.32
C ILE A 34 -12.70 -21.58 -7.11
N PHE A 35 -13.95 -21.21 -7.34
CA PHE A 35 -14.97 -21.02 -6.31
C PHE A 35 -16.21 -21.86 -6.62
N GLU A 36 -16.64 -22.75 -5.72
CA GLU A 36 -17.85 -23.56 -5.92
C GLU A 36 -19.04 -23.06 -5.08
N LEU A 37 -20.16 -22.76 -5.75
CA LEU A 37 -21.43 -22.33 -5.14
C LEU A 37 -22.12 -23.43 -4.33
N SER A 38 -21.82 -24.69 -4.62
CA SER A 38 -22.32 -25.87 -3.93
C SER A 38 -21.94 -25.90 -2.44
N SER A 39 -20.97 -25.09 -2.02
CA SER A 39 -20.45 -25.01 -0.64
C SER A 39 -21.35 -24.25 0.34
N LEU A 40 -22.40 -23.57 -0.13
CA LEU A 40 -23.33 -22.83 0.74
C LEU A 40 -24.37 -23.75 1.40
N THR A 41 -24.44 -23.71 2.72
CA THR A 41 -25.47 -24.41 3.51
C THR A 41 -26.87 -23.89 3.21
N GLY A 42 -27.91 -24.72 3.44
CA GLY A 42 -29.30 -24.31 3.27
C GLY A 42 -29.72 -23.10 4.12
N SER A 43 -29.09 -22.94 5.29
CA SER A 43 -29.23 -21.77 6.18
C SER A 43 -28.71 -20.48 5.51
N GLN A 44 -27.51 -20.52 4.93
CA GLN A 44 -26.90 -19.39 4.23
C GLN A 44 -27.74 -18.96 3.03
N LYS A 45 -28.28 -19.91 2.25
CA LYS A 45 -29.17 -19.61 1.12
C LYS A 45 -30.47 -18.91 1.56
N LYS A 46 -31.02 -19.27 2.73
CA LYS A 46 -32.24 -18.69 3.28
C LYS A 46 -32.02 -17.29 3.86
N ASN A 47 -30.86 -17.03 4.43
CA ASN A 47 -30.48 -15.71 4.96
C ASN A 47 -30.12 -14.72 3.83
N LEU A 48 -29.48 -15.19 2.76
CA LEU A 48 -29.29 -14.44 1.51
C LEU A 48 -30.60 -13.91 0.92
N ALA A 49 -31.66 -14.73 0.94
CA ALA A 49 -32.99 -14.35 0.47
C ALA A 49 -33.72 -13.34 1.38
N LYS A 50 -33.18 -12.99 2.56
CA LYS A 50 -33.73 -11.94 3.43
C LYS A 50 -33.10 -10.57 3.17
N LEU A 51 -31.82 -10.54 2.76
CA LEU A 51 -31.13 -9.31 2.37
C LEU A 51 -31.71 -8.69 1.09
N SER A 52 -32.41 -9.47 0.27
CA SER A 52 -33.07 -9.03 -0.97
C SER A 52 -34.33 -8.20 -0.72
N SER A 53 -34.34 -7.30 0.26
CA SER A 53 -35.48 -6.42 0.54
C SER A 53 -35.13 -4.93 0.63
N GLY A 54 -33.84 -4.55 0.53
CA GLY A 54 -33.41 -3.15 0.71
C GLY A 54 -32.61 -2.51 -0.43
N SER A 55 -31.98 -3.27 -1.33
CA SER A 55 -31.09 -2.71 -2.37
C SER A 55 -31.26 -3.39 -3.74
N LYS A 56 -31.31 -2.59 -4.81
CA LYS A 56 -31.39 -3.06 -6.22
C LYS A 56 -30.25 -4.02 -6.58
N VAL A 57 -29.10 -3.87 -5.94
CA VAL A 57 -27.87 -4.62 -6.21
C VAL A 57 -27.93 -6.03 -5.60
N VAL A 58 -28.55 -6.18 -4.43
CA VAL A 58 -28.74 -7.50 -3.77
C VAL A 58 -29.63 -8.44 -4.61
N HIS A 59 -30.62 -7.89 -5.32
CA HIS A 59 -31.51 -8.68 -6.18
C HIS A 59 -30.82 -9.28 -7.42
N GLN A 60 -29.70 -8.70 -7.85
CA GLN A 60 -28.98 -9.18 -9.03
C GLN A 60 -28.13 -10.44 -8.72
N TRP A 61 -27.72 -10.62 -7.46
CA TRP A 61 -26.82 -11.69 -7.03
C TRP A 61 -27.32 -13.12 -7.39
N PRO A 62 -28.57 -13.51 -7.08
CA PRO A 62 -29.09 -14.84 -7.45
C PRO A 62 -29.24 -15.03 -8.96
N THR A 63 -29.10 -13.95 -9.74
CA THR A 63 -29.30 -13.92 -11.20
C THR A 63 -28.00 -13.75 -11.98
N LEU A 64 -26.84 -13.70 -11.30
CA LEU A 64 -25.54 -13.65 -11.93
C LEU A 64 -25.27 -14.97 -12.67
N LYS A 65 -25.23 -14.90 -14.01
CA LYS A 65 -25.03 -16.06 -14.89
C LYS A 65 -23.67 -16.07 -15.58
N ASN A 66 -22.93 -14.97 -15.54
CA ASN A 66 -21.65 -14.82 -16.23
C ASN A 66 -20.73 -13.77 -15.58
N SER A 67 -19.48 -13.72 -16.04
CA SER A 67 -18.43 -12.83 -15.54
C SER A 67 -18.77 -11.35 -15.71
N THR A 68 -19.40 -10.95 -16.82
CA THR A 68 -19.80 -9.54 -17.05
C THR A 68 -20.78 -9.05 -15.98
N GLN A 69 -21.75 -9.88 -15.60
CA GLN A 69 -22.71 -9.55 -14.55
C GLN A 69 -22.05 -9.52 -13.16
N LEU A 70 -21.10 -10.41 -12.88
CA LEU A 70 -20.36 -10.42 -11.62
C LEU A 70 -19.44 -9.20 -11.48
N ILE A 71 -18.78 -8.79 -12.57
CA ILE A 71 -17.95 -7.58 -12.62
C ILE A 71 -18.83 -6.34 -12.41
N ALA A 72 -19.93 -6.22 -13.16
CA ALA A 72 -20.89 -5.13 -12.98
C ALA A 72 -21.46 -5.10 -11.55
N PHE A 73 -21.74 -6.26 -10.95
CA PHE A 73 -22.14 -6.36 -9.55
C PHE A 73 -21.04 -5.85 -8.60
N CYS A 74 -19.79 -6.31 -8.75
CA CYS A 74 -18.66 -5.86 -7.94
C CYS A 74 -18.36 -4.35 -8.09
N ASP A 75 -18.66 -3.77 -9.25
CA ASP A 75 -18.52 -2.33 -9.51
C ASP A 75 -19.69 -1.51 -8.92
N GLU A 76 -20.84 -2.14 -8.67
CA GLU A 76 -22.05 -1.53 -8.08
C GLU A 76 -22.15 -1.65 -6.54
N VAL A 77 -21.44 -2.60 -5.92
CA VAL A 77 -21.40 -2.74 -4.45
C VAL A 77 -20.28 -1.92 -3.80
N ASP A 78 -20.61 -1.26 -2.69
CA ASP A 78 -19.66 -0.57 -1.81
C ASP A 78 -19.49 -1.31 -0.46
N ASP A 79 -18.61 -0.80 0.40
CA ASP A 79 -18.28 -1.42 1.68
C ASP A 79 -19.50 -1.53 2.64
N SER A 80 -20.54 -0.71 2.43
CA SER A 80 -21.78 -0.74 3.24
C SER A 80 -22.66 -1.97 2.95
N PHE A 81 -22.56 -2.53 1.74
CA PHE A 81 -23.22 -3.79 1.39
C PHE A 81 -22.62 -4.96 2.20
N PHE A 82 -21.30 -4.96 2.42
CA PHE A 82 -20.62 -6.04 3.12
C PHE A 82 -20.82 -6.00 4.64
N GLN A 83 -21.04 -4.81 5.22
CA GLN A 83 -21.47 -4.65 6.61
C GLN A 83 -22.83 -5.33 6.89
N GLN A 84 -23.74 -5.36 5.91
CA GLN A 84 -25.02 -6.07 6.03
C GLN A 84 -24.88 -7.60 5.87
N VAL A 85 -23.77 -8.07 5.29
CA VAL A 85 -23.50 -9.48 5.02
C VAL A 85 -22.85 -10.18 6.23
N ASP A 86 -22.25 -9.43 7.15
CA ASP A 86 -21.65 -9.96 8.39
C ASP A 86 -22.69 -10.63 9.31
N ASP A 87 -23.93 -10.14 9.34
CA ASP A 87 -25.02 -10.68 10.18
C ASP A 87 -25.47 -12.09 9.79
N ILE A 88 -25.02 -12.63 8.65
CA ILE A 88 -25.50 -13.91 8.10
C ILE A 88 -24.41 -14.96 7.83
N GLY A 89 -23.17 -14.74 8.27
CA GLY A 89 -22.12 -15.77 8.28
C GLY A 89 -21.58 -16.16 6.90
N LEU A 90 -21.51 -15.21 5.97
CA LEU A 90 -20.97 -15.38 4.60
C LEU A 90 -19.53 -14.89 4.43
N GLN A 91 -18.92 -14.44 5.52
CA GLN A 91 -17.59 -13.83 5.65
C GLN A 91 -16.53 -14.47 4.74
N SER A 92 -16.53 -15.80 4.60
CA SER A 92 -15.44 -16.48 3.94
C SER A 92 -15.52 -16.54 2.40
N PHE A 93 -16.69 -16.39 1.76
CA PHE A 93 -16.80 -16.62 0.30
C PHE A 93 -16.81 -15.31 -0.50
N LEU A 94 -17.68 -14.38 -0.14
CA LEU A 94 -17.87 -13.12 -0.88
C LEU A 94 -16.68 -12.17 -0.72
N GLN A 95 -16.11 -12.08 0.49
CA GLN A 95 -14.85 -11.34 0.70
C GLN A 95 -13.71 -11.95 -0.10
N ARG A 96 -13.63 -13.28 -0.24
CA ARG A 96 -12.60 -13.92 -1.08
C ARG A 96 -12.82 -13.60 -2.55
N VAL A 97 -14.03 -13.74 -3.07
CA VAL A 97 -14.37 -13.39 -4.47
C VAL A 97 -14.06 -11.92 -4.77
N TYR A 98 -14.45 -10.99 -3.89
CA TYR A 98 -14.15 -9.57 -4.01
C TYR A 98 -12.64 -9.27 -3.89
N TYR A 99 -11.96 -9.91 -2.94
CA TYR A 99 -10.51 -9.85 -2.77
C TYR A 99 -9.78 -10.30 -4.04
N PHE A 100 -10.17 -11.44 -4.62
CA PHE A 100 -9.53 -11.93 -5.84
C PHE A 100 -9.88 -11.07 -7.06
N TYR A 101 -11.10 -10.52 -7.13
CA TYR A 101 -11.48 -9.53 -8.15
C TYR A 101 -10.58 -8.28 -8.07
N ARG A 102 -10.33 -7.75 -6.87
CA ARG A 102 -9.42 -6.62 -6.64
C ARG A 102 -7.94 -6.97 -6.88
N GLN A 103 -7.52 -8.20 -6.58
CA GLN A 103 -6.15 -8.66 -6.83
C GLN A 103 -5.86 -8.87 -8.33
N GLU A 104 -6.86 -9.26 -9.12
CA GLU A 104 -6.78 -9.39 -10.58
C GLU A 104 -6.97 -8.03 -11.29
N ASN A 105 -7.71 -7.09 -10.69
CA ASN A 105 -7.81 -5.69 -11.13
C ASN A 105 -6.91 -4.79 -10.27
N LYS A 106 -5.60 -5.04 -10.32
CA LYS A 106 -4.65 -4.15 -9.66
C LYS A 106 -4.77 -2.76 -10.28
N PRO A 107 -4.78 -1.69 -9.48
CA PRO A 107 -4.75 -0.35 -10.04
C PRO A 107 -3.45 -0.18 -10.83
N VAL A 108 -3.54 -0.12 -12.15
CA VAL A 108 -2.51 0.49 -12.96
C VAL A 108 -2.83 1.97 -12.96
N TRP A 109 -2.14 2.73 -12.13
CA TRP A 109 -2.12 4.18 -12.29
C TRP A 109 -0.97 4.47 -13.24
N ASP A 110 -1.18 5.32 -14.24
CA ASP A 110 -0.27 5.64 -15.36
C ASP A 110 1.21 5.22 -15.17
N ARG A 111 1.85 5.67 -14.09
CA ARG A 111 3.27 5.45 -13.77
C ARG A 111 3.56 4.42 -12.67
N LEU A 112 2.56 4.03 -11.87
CA LEU A 112 2.66 3.05 -10.78
C LEU A 112 2.00 1.74 -11.22
N ASN A 113 2.82 0.81 -11.72
CA ASN A 113 2.36 -0.49 -12.19
C ASN A 113 2.62 -1.59 -11.15
N PHE A 114 1.59 -1.94 -10.37
CA PHE A 114 1.66 -3.03 -9.39
C PHE A 114 1.43 -4.43 -9.99
N GLU A 115 1.19 -4.54 -11.30
CA GLU A 115 1.05 -5.81 -12.01
C GLU A 115 2.38 -6.50 -12.26
N GLN A 116 3.44 -5.72 -12.53
CA GLN A 116 4.72 -6.25 -13.01
C GLN A 116 5.69 -6.66 -11.89
N ALA A 117 5.70 -5.98 -10.75
CA ALA A 117 6.49 -6.33 -9.57
C ALA A 117 6.15 -5.41 -8.38
N PRO A 118 6.55 -5.77 -7.15
CA PRO A 118 6.69 -4.80 -6.08
C PRO A 118 7.70 -3.70 -6.42
N LEU A 119 7.44 -2.49 -5.96
CA LEU A 119 8.30 -1.32 -6.21
C LEU A 119 9.19 -1.04 -5.00
N ILE A 120 10.39 -0.52 -5.28
CA ILE A 120 11.33 -0.07 -4.26
C ILE A 120 11.27 1.44 -4.17
N MET A 121 11.00 1.95 -2.97
CA MET A 121 11.01 3.38 -2.66
C MET A 121 12.26 3.70 -1.82
N GLY A 122 13.22 4.41 -2.41
CA GLY A 122 14.44 4.86 -1.76
C GLY A 122 14.21 6.14 -0.95
N VAL A 123 14.69 6.17 0.30
CA VAL A 123 14.54 7.33 1.21
C VAL A 123 15.66 8.33 1.00
N LEU A 124 15.32 9.55 0.60
CA LEU A 124 16.25 10.69 0.45
C LEU A 124 15.90 11.80 1.44
N ASN A 125 16.58 11.82 2.59
CA ASN A 125 16.38 12.86 3.61
C ASN A 125 17.26 14.09 3.32
N VAL A 126 16.64 15.23 3.05
CA VAL A 126 17.30 16.50 2.75
C VAL A 126 17.35 17.39 4.01
N THR A 127 17.99 16.90 5.07
CA THR A 127 18.13 17.60 6.37
C THR A 127 19.56 18.04 6.66
N PRO A 128 19.82 19.18 7.34
CA PRO A 128 21.16 19.69 7.62
C PRO A 128 22.10 18.70 8.32
N ASP A 129 21.58 17.88 9.23
CA ASP A 129 22.34 16.83 9.93
C ASP A 129 22.91 15.75 8.98
N SER A 130 22.43 15.70 7.73
CA SER A 130 22.95 14.82 6.69
C SER A 130 24.06 15.47 5.84
N PHE A 131 24.32 16.78 6.00
CA PHE A 131 25.16 17.58 5.08
C PHE A 131 26.02 18.64 5.79
N SER A 132 26.65 18.28 6.92
CA SER A 132 27.32 19.23 7.83
C SER A 132 28.46 20.08 7.23
N ASP A 133 28.96 19.79 6.02
CA ASP A 133 30.27 20.30 5.59
C ASP A 133 30.26 21.15 4.28
N GLY A 134 29.11 21.39 3.64
CA GLY A 134 29.06 22.13 2.37
C GLY A 134 27.76 22.92 2.19
N GLY A 135 27.84 24.15 1.68
CA GLY A 135 26.69 25.05 1.52
C GLY A 135 25.54 24.50 0.67
N GLN A 136 24.48 25.30 0.48
CA GLN A 136 23.23 24.85 -0.18
C GLN A 136 23.44 24.16 -1.53
N TYR A 137 24.31 24.68 -2.40
CA TYR A 137 24.63 24.04 -3.70
C TYR A 137 25.27 22.65 -3.54
N THR A 138 26.18 22.49 -2.59
CA THR A 138 26.82 21.20 -2.29
C THR A 138 25.82 20.17 -1.76
N SER A 139 24.81 20.62 -1.00
CA SER A 139 23.73 19.75 -0.51
C SER A 139 22.82 19.24 -1.63
N VAL A 140 22.48 20.09 -2.62
CA VAL A 140 21.65 19.68 -3.77
C VAL A 140 22.38 18.68 -4.66
N GLU A 141 23.65 18.95 -5.01
CA GLU A 141 24.44 18.02 -5.81
C GLU A 141 24.64 16.67 -5.11
N HIS A 142 24.86 16.68 -3.80
CA HIS A 142 24.97 15.45 -3.02
C HIS A 142 23.66 14.67 -3.05
N ALA A 143 22.52 15.32 -2.77
CA ALA A 143 21.22 14.69 -2.80
C ALA A 143 20.89 14.12 -4.19
N LEU A 144 21.24 14.85 -5.26
CA LEU A 144 21.10 14.37 -6.64
C LEU A 144 21.95 13.11 -6.88
N ARG A 145 23.24 13.13 -6.52
CA ARG A 145 24.12 11.95 -6.68
C ARG A 145 23.56 10.75 -5.92
N GLN A 146 23.09 10.95 -4.70
CA GLN A 146 22.49 9.89 -3.90
C GLN A 146 21.21 9.35 -4.54
N ALA A 147 20.34 10.23 -5.08
CA ALA A 147 19.13 9.83 -5.79
C ALA A 147 19.47 9.00 -7.04
N MET A 148 20.42 9.45 -7.86
CA MET A 148 20.84 8.72 -9.07
C MET A 148 21.46 7.37 -8.72
N GLN A 149 22.27 7.31 -7.66
CA GLN A 149 22.79 6.04 -7.15
C GLN A 149 21.65 5.09 -6.73
N MET A 150 20.62 5.57 -6.04
CA MET A 150 19.45 4.74 -5.71
C MET A 150 18.73 4.24 -6.97
N VAL A 151 18.59 5.09 -8.00
CA VAL A 151 18.00 4.69 -9.29
C VAL A 151 18.82 3.57 -9.94
N GLU A 152 20.14 3.72 -10.02
CA GLU A 152 21.05 2.70 -10.54
C GLU A 152 20.97 1.38 -9.74
N GLN A 153 20.75 1.47 -8.43
CA GLN A 153 20.55 0.33 -7.54
C GLN A 153 19.17 -0.33 -7.66
N GLY A 154 18.23 0.25 -8.43
CA GLY A 154 16.91 -0.32 -8.67
C GLY A 154 15.75 0.34 -7.90
N ALA A 155 15.93 1.54 -7.36
CA ALA A 155 14.82 2.32 -6.83
C ALA A 155 13.87 2.72 -7.97
N HIS A 156 12.57 2.46 -7.76
CA HIS A 156 11.51 2.85 -8.69
C HIS A 156 10.93 4.23 -8.31
N ILE A 157 11.03 4.58 -7.03
CA ILE A 157 10.52 5.81 -6.43
C ILE A 157 11.62 6.39 -5.54
N ILE A 158 11.87 7.69 -5.62
CA ILE A 158 12.69 8.44 -4.67
C ILE A 158 11.77 9.26 -3.78
N ASP A 159 11.80 9.00 -2.47
CA ASP A 159 11.00 9.68 -1.46
C ASP A 159 11.81 10.76 -0.78
N VAL A 160 11.55 12.02 -1.16
CA VAL A 160 12.29 13.20 -0.75
C VAL A 160 11.62 13.79 0.48
N GLY A 161 12.35 13.91 1.60
CA GLY A 161 11.84 14.48 2.84
C GLY A 161 12.71 15.62 3.35
N GLY A 162 12.11 16.80 3.60
CA GLY A 162 12.80 17.98 4.15
C GLY A 162 12.68 18.12 5.66
N GLU A 163 11.75 17.39 6.28
CA GLU A 163 11.48 17.37 7.73
C GLU A 163 11.73 15.97 8.30
N SER A 164 12.51 15.88 9.38
CA SER A 164 12.74 14.59 10.05
C SER A 164 11.49 14.17 10.82
N THR A 165 10.95 12.99 10.51
CA THR A 165 9.84 12.36 11.26
C THR A 165 10.34 11.40 12.36
N ARG A 166 11.63 11.48 12.71
CA ARG A 166 12.21 10.67 13.80
C ARG A 166 11.66 11.12 15.17
N PRO A 167 11.51 10.20 16.15
CA PRO A 167 11.12 10.57 17.51
C PRO A 167 12.00 11.69 18.07
N GLY A 168 11.37 12.77 18.55
CA GLY A 168 12.06 13.92 19.16
C GLY A 168 12.52 15.01 18.19
N ALA A 169 12.36 14.84 16.88
CA ALA A 169 12.72 15.87 15.91
C ALA A 169 11.87 17.15 16.07
N ALA A 170 12.50 18.31 15.88
CA ALA A 170 11.81 19.60 15.87
C ALA A 170 11.13 19.83 14.51
N PRO A 171 9.93 20.46 14.50
CA PRO A 171 9.29 20.83 13.25
C PRO A 171 10.10 21.90 12.53
N VAL A 172 10.10 21.83 11.20
CA VAL A 172 10.76 22.79 10.31
C VAL A 172 9.70 23.74 9.75
N CYS A 173 10.00 25.03 9.62
CA CYS A 173 9.03 25.97 9.03
C CYS A 173 8.84 25.68 7.53
N THR A 174 7.71 26.13 6.96
CA THR A 174 7.36 25.86 5.56
C THR A 174 8.44 26.34 4.58
N ASP A 175 8.94 27.56 4.75
CA ASP A 175 9.94 28.14 3.85
C ASP A 175 11.26 27.37 3.87
N GLU A 176 11.67 26.90 5.05
CA GLU A 176 12.87 26.11 5.20
C GLU A 176 12.73 24.73 4.56
N GLU A 177 11.58 24.07 4.71
CA GLU A 177 11.31 22.79 4.03
C GLU A 177 11.28 22.97 2.51
N LEU A 178 10.64 24.02 2.00
CA LEU A 178 10.62 24.37 0.56
C LEU A 178 12.04 24.55 0.00
N ASN A 179 12.87 25.34 0.70
CA ASN A 179 14.25 25.60 0.30
C ASN A 179 15.13 24.34 0.27
N ARG A 180 14.77 23.31 1.05
CA ARG A 180 15.46 22.01 1.05
C ARG A 180 14.99 21.14 -0.11
N VAL A 181 13.68 20.94 -0.25
CA VAL A 181 13.15 19.89 -1.14
C VAL A 181 13.00 20.33 -2.60
N VAL A 182 12.59 21.57 -2.87
CA VAL A 182 12.27 22.02 -4.23
C VAL A 182 13.48 21.97 -5.16
N PRO A 183 14.67 22.49 -4.79
CA PRO A 183 15.85 22.43 -5.66
C PRO A 183 16.30 20.99 -5.96
N VAL A 184 16.18 20.09 -4.98
CA VAL A 184 16.52 18.67 -5.14
C VAL A 184 15.56 17.98 -6.10
N ILE A 185 14.25 18.21 -5.97
CA ILE A 185 13.23 17.64 -6.87
C ILE A 185 13.47 18.13 -8.31
N GLN A 186 13.72 19.42 -8.50
CA GLN A 186 14.05 19.99 -9.81
C GLN A 186 15.30 19.34 -10.41
N ALA A 187 16.34 19.13 -9.61
CA ALA A 187 17.57 18.51 -10.06
C ALA A 187 17.35 17.05 -10.47
N ILE A 188 16.65 16.25 -9.66
CA ILE A 188 16.33 14.85 -9.98
C ILE A 188 15.51 14.77 -11.27
N ARG A 189 14.49 15.63 -11.43
CA ARG A 189 13.62 15.60 -12.61
C ARG A 189 14.34 15.98 -13.91
N LYS A 190 15.41 16.79 -13.84
CA LYS A 190 16.23 17.13 -15.02
C LYS A 190 17.05 15.94 -15.52
N GLU A 191 17.50 15.08 -14.60
CA GLU A 191 18.40 13.95 -14.92
C GLU A 191 17.68 12.62 -15.10
N SER A 192 16.47 12.46 -14.55
CA SER A 192 15.77 11.18 -14.53
C SER A 192 14.26 11.30 -14.57
N ASP A 193 13.63 10.31 -15.21
CA ASP A 193 12.19 10.14 -15.22
C ASP A 193 11.64 9.40 -13.99
N VAL A 194 12.50 8.99 -13.05
CA VAL A 194 12.11 8.28 -11.83
C VAL A 194 10.91 8.94 -11.13
N LEU A 195 10.06 8.11 -10.53
CA LEU A 195 8.97 8.63 -9.71
C LEU A 195 9.53 9.33 -8.48
N ILE A 196 8.99 10.51 -8.20
CA ILE A 196 9.38 11.29 -7.03
C ILE A 196 8.17 11.35 -6.10
N SER A 197 8.38 10.93 -4.86
CA SER A 197 7.48 11.10 -3.73
C SER A 197 7.98 12.24 -2.85
N ILE A 198 7.06 13.07 -2.35
CA ILE A 198 7.36 14.12 -1.37
C ILE A 198 6.83 13.68 0.01
N ASP A 199 7.73 13.46 0.97
CA ASP A 199 7.41 13.15 2.37
C ASP A 199 7.15 14.46 3.12
N THR A 200 5.88 14.86 3.20
CA THR A 200 5.48 16.11 3.87
C THR A 200 4.05 16.05 4.39
N LYS A 201 3.79 16.83 5.45
CA LYS A 201 2.45 17.07 6.01
C LYS A 201 1.88 18.44 5.62
N LYS A 202 2.64 19.25 4.86
CA LYS A 202 2.30 20.64 4.56
C LYS A 202 1.83 20.77 3.11
N SER A 203 0.59 21.22 2.90
CA SER A 203 0.02 21.25 1.54
C SER A 203 0.80 22.18 0.61
N VAL A 204 1.35 23.28 1.14
CA VAL A 204 2.18 24.24 0.39
C VAL A 204 3.46 23.59 -0.15
N VAL A 205 4.10 22.72 0.66
CA VAL A 205 5.31 21.99 0.25
C VAL A 205 4.95 20.93 -0.79
N ALA A 206 3.84 20.20 -0.56
CA ALA A 206 3.34 19.20 -1.49
C ALA A 206 3.03 19.81 -2.87
N GLU A 207 2.33 20.95 -2.91
CA GLU A 207 2.01 21.66 -4.15
C GLU A 207 3.26 22.10 -4.90
N ALA A 208 4.22 22.73 -4.22
CA ALA A 208 5.48 23.13 -4.84
C ALA A 208 6.26 21.92 -5.38
N ALA A 209 6.30 20.81 -4.64
CA ALA A 209 6.94 19.57 -5.10
C ALA A 209 6.27 19.03 -6.38
N LEU A 210 4.94 18.98 -6.41
CA LEU A 210 4.17 18.53 -7.57
C LEU A 210 4.41 19.41 -8.81
N GLN A 211 4.43 20.73 -8.64
CA GLN A 211 4.77 21.68 -9.72
C GLN A 211 6.16 21.45 -10.31
N ASN A 212 7.08 20.87 -9.53
CA ASN A 212 8.46 20.62 -9.92
C ASN A 212 8.74 19.17 -10.32
N GLY A 213 7.69 18.34 -10.45
CA GLY A 213 7.80 16.99 -11.01
C GLY A 213 7.70 15.84 -10.01
N ALA A 214 7.27 16.09 -8.77
CA ALA A 214 6.75 15.03 -7.90
C ALA A 214 5.43 14.46 -8.45
N TYR A 215 5.14 13.21 -8.11
CA TYR A 215 3.91 12.51 -8.52
C TYR A 215 3.18 11.83 -7.35
N ILE A 216 3.83 11.70 -6.19
CA ILE A 216 3.30 11.03 -5.02
C ILE A 216 3.44 11.98 -3.83
N ILE A 217 2.37 12.16 -3.05
CA ILE A 217 2.44 12.78 -1.74
C ILE A 217 2.49 11.65 -0.70
N SER A 218 3.51 11.64 0.14
CA SER A 218 3.59 10.77 1.31
C SER A 218 3.34 11.60 2.56
N ASP A 219 2.17 11.40 3.19
CA ASP A 219 1.78 12.18 4.37
C ASP A 219 1.58 11.26 5.58
N VAL A 220 2.55 11.34 6.50
CA VAL A 220 2.57 10.56 7.73
C VAL A 220 1.39 10.82 8.68
N SER A 221 0.63 11.90 8.48
CA SER A 221 -0.59 12.22 9.22
C SER A 221 -1.84 11.54 8.66
N GLY A 222 -1.74 10.94 7.47
CA GLY A 222 -2.86 10.42 6.71
C GLY A 222 -3.72 11.51 6.07
N LEU A 223 -3.12 12.65 5.70
CA LEU A 223 -3.81 13.84 5.16
C LEU A 223 -4.79 14.46 6.16
N ARG A 224 -4.42 14.45 7.45
CA ARG A 224 -5.23 15.02 8.54
C ARG A 224 -4.68 16.33 9.06
N SER A 225 -3.36 16.54 8.99
CA SER A 225 -2.72 17.74 9.55
C SER A 225 -3.05 19.01 8.76
N ASP A 226 -3.16 18.93 7.44
CA ASP A 226 -3.47 20.07 6.58
C ASP A 226 -4.74 19.80 5.75
N PRO A 227 -5.85 20.54 5.97
CA PRO A 227 -7.12 20.28 5.29
C PRO A 227 -7.05 20.52 3.77
N LYS A 228 -6.06 21.28 3.28
CA LYS A 228 -5.89 21.54 1.84
C LYS A 228 -5.20 20.39 1.10
N MET A 229 -4.55 19.48 1.82
CA MET A 229 -3.73 18.41 1.22
C MET A 229 -4.52 17.56 0.22
N ALA A 230 -5.74 17.15 0.59
CA ALA A 230 -6.59 16.34 -0.30
C ALA A 230 -7.02 17.09 -1.56
N ASP A 231 -7.32 18.39 -1.45
CA ASP A 231 -7.76 19.20 -2.58
C ASP A 231 -6.60 19.43 -3.56
N ILE A 232 -5.39 19.64 -3.05
CA ILE A 232 -4.14 19.72 -3.85
C ILE A 232 -3.88 18.38 -4.52
N ALA A 233 -3.90 17.27 -3.77
CA ALA A 233 -3.65 15.95 -4.34
C ALA A 233 -4.59 15.64 -5.53
N ARG A 234 -5.86 16.06 -5.41
CA ARG A 234 -6.89 15.90 -6.44
C ARG A 234 -6.61 16.79 -7.65
N GLN A 235 -6.24 18.06 -7.42
CA GLN A 235 -5.94 19.02 -8.48
C GLN A 235 -4.80 18.54 -9.40
N TYR A 236 -3.77 17.92 -8.83
CA TYR A 236 -2.61 17.43 -9.57
C TYR A 236 -2.75 15.95 -9.98
N GLU A 237 -3.88 15.31 -9.70
CA GLU A 237 -4.17 13.89 -10.00
C GLU A 237 -3.05 12.92 -9.57
N CYS A 238 -2.41 13.26 -8.45
CA CYS A 238 -1.25 12.55 -7.91
C CYS A 238 -1.68 11.34 -7.05
N ALA A 239 -0.74 10.44 -6.77
CA ALA A 239 -0.97 9.38 -5.80
C ALA A 239 -0.72 9.87 -4.37
N VAL A 240 -1.41 9.30 -3.39
CA VAL A 240 -1.24 9.64 -1.97
C VAL A 240 -0.92 8.40 -1.16
N VAL A 241 0.10 8.48 -0.30
CA VAL A 241 0.37 7.49 0.75
C VAL A 241 -0.30 7.97 2.04
N VAL A 242 -1.28 7.20 2.50
CA VAL A 242 -1.99 7.41 3.76
C VAL A 242 -1.32 6.52 4.80
N MET A 243 -0.57 7.13 5.73
CA MET A 243 0.07 6.39 6.80
C MET A 243 -0.78 6.40 8.08
N HIS A 244 -0.84 5.25 8.77
CA HIS A 244 -1.35 5.19 10.12
C HIS A 244 -0.27 5.51 11.16
N MET A 245 -0.56 6.48 12.03
CA MET A 245 0.25 6.83 13.19
C MET A 245 -0.66 7.15 14.37
N LYS A 246 -0.30 6.62 15.55
CA LYS A 246 -0.94 6.96 16.83
C LYS A 246 -0.09 7.99 17.57
N GLY A 247 -0.72 9.09 17.98
CA GLY A 247 -0.03 10.27 18.50
C GLY A 247 0.65 11.08 17.39
N GLU A 248 1.60 11.93 17.78
CA GLU A 248 2.38 12.79 16.89
C GLU A 248 3.84 12.33 16.84
N PRO A 249 4.65 12.60 15.78
CA PRO A 249 6.00 12.06 15.65
C PRO A 249 6.89 12.29 16.89
N ARG A 250 6.72 13.42 17.57
CA ARG A 250 7.44 13.78 18.79
C ARG A 250 7.05 12.95 20.01
N THR A 251 5.78 12.56 20.13
CA THR A 251 5.20 11.92 21.33
C THR A 251 4.76 10.48 21.10
N MET A 252 4.72 9.99 19.86
CA MET A 252 4.14 8.70 19.49
C MET A 252 4.78 7.51 20.22
N GLN A 253 6.04 7.63 20.64
CA GLN A 253 6.74 6.56 21.37
C GLN A 253 6.53 6.62 22.90
N GLN A 254 5.79 7.61 23.40
CA GLN A 254 5.47 7.74 24.82
C GLN A 254 4.27 6.85 25.16
N ASN A 255 4.56 5.63 25.62
CA ASN A 255 3.58 4.63 26.06
C ASN A 255 2.43 4.38 25.05
N PRO A 256 2.70 4.03 23.77
CA PRO A 256 1.66 3.69 22.82
C PRO A 256 0.93 2.41 23.27
N TRP A 257 -0.39 2.43 23.18
CA TRP A 257 -1.26 1.30 23.53
C TRP A 257 -2.30 1.07 22.45
N TYR A 258 -2.60 -0.20 22.16
CA TYR A 258 -3.72 -0.65 21.33
C TYR A 258 -4.41 -1.79 22.05
N ASP A 259 -5.73 -1.80 22.00
CA ASP A 259 -6.53 -2.94 22.45
C ASP A 259 -6.59 -3.99 21.34
N ASP A 260 -6.77 -3.53 20.09
CA ASP A 260 -6.64 -4.31 18.86
C ASP A 260 -5.92 -3.48 17.80
N VAL A 261 -4.62 -3.73 17.63
CA VAL A 261 -3.82 -2.98 16.66
C VAL A 261 -4.28 -3.19 15.22
N MET A 262 -4.76 -4.38 14.85
CA MET A 262 -5.19 -4.65 13.48
C MET A 262 -6.54 -3.98 13.21
N GLY A 263 -7.51 -4.15 14.09
CA GLY A 263 -8.83 -3.53 14.00
C GLY A 263 -8.76 -2.01 13.99
N GLU A 264 -8.01 -1.40 14.91
CA GLU A 264 -7.87 0.07 14.97
C GLU A 264 -7.23 0.65 13.69
N ILE A 265 -6.21 -0.01 13.14
CA ILE A 265 -5.57 0.41 11.89
C ILE A 265 -6.52 0.22 10.69
N TYR A 266 -7.25 -0.88 10.66
CA TYR A 266 -8.22 -1.17 9.60
C TYR A 266 -9.31 -0.11 9.55
N SER A 267 -9.94 0.21 10.70
CA SER A 267 -10.97 1.25 10.81
C SER A 267 -10.44 2.63 10.41
N PHE A 268 -9.19 2.94 10.77
CA PHE A 268 -8.55 4.17 10.31
C PHE A 268 -8.46 4.22 8.77
N PHE A 269 -7.97 3.16 8.12
CA PHE A 269 -7.86 3.16 6.67
C PHE A 269 -9.21 3.18 5.97
N GLU A 270 -10.21 2.45 6.48
CA GLU A 270 -11.56 2.47 5.94
C GLU A 270 -12.15 3.88 5.94
N GLU A 271 -12.00 4.62 7.05
CA GLU A 271 -12.43 6.01 7.13
C GLU A 271 -11.67 6.90 6.13
N ARG A 272 -10.34 6.83 6.13
CA ARG A 272 -9.51 7.67 5.26
C ARG A 272 -9.73 7.41 3.78
N ILE A 273 -9.80 6.14 3.38
CA ILE A 273 -10.07 5.76 1.99
C ILE A 273 -11.45 6.29 1.58
N THR A 274 -12.47 6.12 2.42
CA THR A 274 -13.82 6.64 2.18
C THR A 274 -13.81 8.16 2.00
N PHE A 275 -13.14 8.89 2.88
CA PHE A 275 -13.00 10.35 2.81
C PHE A 275 -12.33 10.79 1.51
N LEU A 276 -11.21 10.17 1.14
CA LEU A 276 -10.44 10.52 -0.06
C LEU A 276 -11.20 10.18 -1.34
N ARG A 277 -11.87 9.02 -1.42
CA ARG A 277 -12.71 8.65 -2.57
C ARG A 277 -13.87 9.64 -2.76
N LYS A 278 -14.51 10.10 -1.68
CA LYS A 278 -15.55 11.16 -1.75
C LYS A 278 -15.02 12.48 -2.28
N LYS A 279 -13.72 12.76 -2.09
CA LYS A 279 -13.01 13.90 -2.68
C LYS A 279 -12.55 13.65 -4.12
N GLY A 280 -12.83 12.49 -4.71
CA GLY A 280 -12.40 12.12 -6.06
C GLY A 280 -10.97 11.60 -6.16
N LEU A 281 -10.32 11.30 -5.03
CA LEU A 281 -8.99 10.70 -5.00
C LEU A 281 -9.10 9.17 -5.02
N ASN A 282 -8.62 8.56 -6.11
CA ASN A 282 -8.65 7.11 -6.30
C ASN A 282 -7.25 6.46 -6.22
N LYS A 283 -6.18 7.27 -6.29
CA LYS A 283 -4.79 6.82 -6.28
C LYS A 283 -4.24 6.73 -4.86
N ILE A 284 -4.80 5.83 -4.05
CA ILE A 284 -4.53 5.73 -2.60
C ILE A 284 -3.65 4.51 -2.29
N ILE A 285 -2.52 4.74 -1.66
CA ILE A 285 -1.61 3.73 -1.07
C ILE A 285 -1.78 3.80 0.44
N ILE A 286 -1.80 2.66 1.13
CA ILE A 286 -1.86 2.61 2.60
C ILE A 286 -0.52 2.15 3.19
N ASP A 287 -0.08 2.80 4.26
CA ASP A 287 1.09 2.40 5.04
C ASP A 287 0.69 2.19 6.52
N PRO A 288 0.75 0.96 7.06
CA PRO A 288 0.37 0.70 8.46
C PRO A 288 1.27 1.41 9.47
N GLY A 289 2.38 2.00 9.03
CA GLY A 289 3.24 2.87 9.82
C GLY A 289 4.12 2.09 10.80
N ILE A 290 4.90 1.13 10.30
CA ILE A 290 5.83 0.36 11.14
C ILE A 290 6.77 1.30 11.90
N GLY A 291 6.79 1.18 13.22
CA GLY A 291 7.57 1.99 14.14
C GLY A 291 7.00 3.39 14.41
N PHE A 292 5.77 3.69 13.99
CA PHE A 292 5.08 4.95 14.28
C PHE A 292 3.95 4.76 15.27
N GLY A 293 4.22 5.06 16.55
CA GLY A 293 3.22 4.97 17.62
C GLY A 293 2.81 3.56 17.97
N LYS A 294 3.76 2.61 18.02
CA LYS A 294 3.51 1.16 18.14
C LYS A 294 4.55 0.48 19.03
N ARG A 295 4.11 -0.48 19.86
CA ARG A 295 5.00 -1.36 20.64
C ARG A 295 5.72 -2.35 19.73
N VAL A 296 6.69 -3.10 20.26
CA VAL A 296 7.43 -4.09 19.45
C VAL A 296 6.47 -5.16 18.94
N GLU A 297 5.61 -5.63 19.83
CA GLU A 297 4.60 -6.67 19.60
C GLU A 297 3.59 -6.22 18.53
N ASP A 298 3.14 -4.97 18.61
CA ASP A 298 2.24 -4.36 17.62
C ASP A 298 2.85 -4.37 16.22
N ASN A 299 4.14 -4.02 16.08
CA ASN A 299 4.82 -4.04 14.78
C ASN A 299 4.95 -5.47 14.22
N LEU A 300 5.18 -6.46 15.09
CA LEU A 300 5.26 -7.87 14.69
C LEU A 300 3.89 -8.42 14.27
N ILE A 301 2.82 -8.05 14.98
CA ILE A 301 1.44 -8.42 14.63
C ILE A 301 1.07 -7.85 13.26
N ILE A 302 1.36 -6.57 13.02
CA ILE A 302 1.10 -5.93 11.72
C ILE A 302 1.85 -6.63 10.58
N LEU A 303 3.11 -7.01 10.78
CA LEU A 303 3.87 -7.73 9.75
C LEU A 303 3.29 -9.13 9.50
N ARG A 304 2.90 -9.85 10.56
CA ARG A 304 2.31 -11.20 10.50
C ARG A 304 0.98 -11.20 9.74
N ASP A 305 0.13 -10.22 10.03
CA ASP A 305 -1.27 -10.17 9.58
C ASP A 305 -1.48 -9.10 8.48
N LEU A 306 -0.40 -8.61 7.86
CA LEU A 306 -0.42 -7.51 6.86
C LEU A 306 -1.42 -7.73 5.72
N LYS A 307 -1.60 -9.00 5.31
CA LYS A 307 -2.51 -9.41 4.23
C LYS A 307 -3.97 -9.05 4.52
N ASP A 308 -4.36 -8.81 5.76
CA ASP A 308 -5.73 -8.45 6.13
C ASP A 308 -6.08 -7.03 5.63
N PHE A 309 -5.09 -6.15 5.43
CA PHE A 309 -5.33 -4.83 4.83
C PHE A 309 -5.61 -4.87 3.32
N LEU A 310 -5.35 -6.00 2.65
CA LEU A 310 -5.64 -6.14 1.22
C LEU A 310 -7.14 -6.06 0.91
N PHE A 311 -8.01 -6.34 1.88
CA PHE A 311 -9.46 -6.21 1.74
C PHE A 311 -9.92 -4.76 1.54
N LEU A 312 -9.09 -3.77 1.90
CA LEU A 312 -9.38 -2.34 1.69
C LEU A 312 -9.25 -1.90 0.20
N GLY A 313 -8.73 -2.78 -0.66
CA GLY A 313 -8.61 -2.53 -2.09
C GLY A 313 -7.59 -1.43 -2.45
N ALA A 314 -6.61 -1.19 -1.58
CA ALA A 314 -5.52 -0.24 -1.79
C ALA A 314 -4.14 -0.96 -1.77
N PRO A 315 -3.17 -0.57 -2.59
CA PRO A 315 -1.80 -1.06 -2.50
C PRO A 315 -1.18 -0.75 -1.14
N ILE A 316 -0.42 -1.69 -0.60
CA ILE A 316 0.23 -1.56 0.71
C ILE A 316 1.70 -1.15 0.52
N LEU A 317 2.12 -0.10 1.22
CA LEU A 317 3.52 0.30 1.39
C LEU A 317 4.01 -0.12 2.78
N VAL A 318 5.25 -0.62 2.89
CA VAL A 318 5.86 -0.96 4.19
C VAL A 318 7.23 -0.32 4.36
N GLY A 319 7.36 0.54 5.38
CA GLY A 319 8.61 1.19 5.81
C GLY A 319 9.22 0.61 7.09
N ALA A 320 9.72 -0.63 7.07
CA ALA A 320 10.39 -1.26 8.22
C ALA A 320 11.90 -0.95 8.36
N SER A 321 12.50 -0.25 7.38
CA SER A 321 13.96 -0.08 7.28
C SER A 321 14.60 0.54 8.51
N ARG A 322 15.54 -0.20 9.12
CA ARG A 322 16.35 0.18 10.29
C ARG A 322 15.57 0.58 11.55
N LYS A 323 14.25 0.29 11.59
CA LYS A 323 13.35 0.69 12.68
C LYS A 323 13.73 0.04 14.02
N SER A 324 13.34 0.70 15.12
CA SER A 324 13.73 0.34 16.48
C SER A 324 13.24 -1.04 16.92
N PHE A 325 12.09 -1.52 16.43
CA PHE A 325 11.58 -2.85 16.79
C PHE A 325 12.56 -3.96 16.40
N ILE A 326 13.23 -3.86 15.25
CA ILE A 326 14.27 -4.81 14.81
C ILE A 326 15.42 -4.82 15.81
N GLY A 327 15.87 -3.64 16.24
CA GLY A 327 16.93 -3.50 17.23
C GLY A 327 16.56 -4.12 18.58
N LYS A 328 15.31 -3.92 19.03
CA LYS A 328 14.81 -4.48 20.29
C LYS A 328 14.66 -6.00 20.23
N VAL A 329 14.17 -6.57 19.12
CA VAL A 329 14.02 -8.02 18.95
C VAL A 329 15.37 -8.72 18.83
N LEU A 330 16.30 -8.15 18.07
CA LEU A 330 17.59 -8.79 17.76
C LEU A 330 18.74 -8.34 18.66
N ASN A 331 18.49 -7.42 19.59
CA ASN A 331 19.51 -6.73 20.40
C ASN A 331 20.62 -6.11 19.52
N LYS A 332 20.24 -5.25 18.57
CA LYS A 332 21.16 -4.63 17.60
C LYS A 332 21.03 -3.10 17.50
N GLU A 333 22.19 -2.47 17.41
CA GLU A 333 22.35 -1.06 17.02
C GLU A 333 21.86 -0.79 15.60
N VAL A 334 21.56 0.48 15.29
CA VAL A 334 20.87 0.89 14.06
C VAL A 334 21.59 0.49 12.77
N ASP A 335 22.92 0.54 12.77
CA ASP A 335 23.83 0.18 11.68
C ASP A 335 23.86 -1.33 11.41
N LYS A 336 23.49 -2.16 12.41
CA LYS A 336 23.51 -3.63 12.32
C LYS A 336 22.15 -4.26 12.01
N ARG A 337 21.17 -3.45 11.61
CA ARG A 337 19.76 -3.88 11.37
C ARG A 337 19.46 -4.31 9.94
N LEU A 338 20.43 -4.31 9.03
CA LEU A 338 20.22 -4.64 7.62
C LEU A 338 19.50 -5.99 7.42
N TYR A 339 20.04 -7.09 7.96
CA TYR A 339 19.42 -8.40 7.76
C TYR A 339 18.03 -8.53 8.39
N GLY A 340 17.79 -7.88 9.54
CA GLY A 340 16.45 -7.83 10.13
C GLY A 340 15.47 -6.99 9.29
N THR A 341 15.98 -5.94 8.62
CA THR A 341 15.22 -5.14 7.66
C THR A 341 14.82 -5.99 6.46
N LEU A 342 15.79 -6.64 5.80
CA LEU A 342 15.55 -7.49 4.64
C LEU A 342 14.58 -8.63 4.94
N ALA A 343 14.71 -9.28 6.11
CA ALA A 343 13.78 -10.32 6.55
C ALA A 343 12.35 -9.78 6.75
N SER A 344 12.21 -8.60 7.38
CA SER A 344 10.90 -7.96 7.59
C SER A 344 10.23 -7.59 6.27
N HIS A 345 11.01 -7.06 5.31
CA HIS A 345 10.51 -6.68 4.00
C HIS A 345 10.18 -7.88 3.11
N SER A 346 11.00 -8.92 3.12
CA SER A 346 10.67 -10.18 2.44
C SER A 346 9.35 -10.77 2.96
N HIS A 347 9.14 -10.77 4.28
CA HIS A 347 7.87 -11.19 4.87
C HIS A 347 6.69 -10.28 4.47
N ALA A 348 6.90 -8.97 4.42
CA ALA A 348 5.87 -8.03 3.98
C ALA A 348 5.47 -8.25 2.51
N LEU A 349 6.44 -8.53 1.62
CA LEU A 349 6.19 -8.85 0.22
C LEU A 349 5.34 -10.12 0.06
N GLU A 350 5.68 -11.18 0.78
CA GLU A 350 4.89 -12.42 0.80
C GLU A 350 3.46 -12.21 1.33
N ASN A 351 3.27 -11.24 2.23
CA ASN A 351 1.95 -10.84 2.73
C ASN A 351 1.29 -9.70 1.94
N GLY A 352 1.75 -9.43 0.72
CA GLY A 352 1.02 -8.60 -0.24
C GLY A 352 1.45 -7.13 -0.31
N ALA A 353 2.51 -6.71 0.38
CA ALA A 353 3.11 -5.39 0.18
C ALA A 353 3.46 -5.18 -1.31
N LYS A 354 3.15 -3.99 -1.82
CA LYS A 354 3.41 -3.58 -3.19
C LYS A 354 4.54 -2.55 -3.30
N ILE A 355 4.83 -1.85 -2.21
CA ILE A 355 5.95 -0.92 -2.13
C ILE A 355 6.72 -1.19 -0.86
N ILE A 356 8.05 -1.24 -0.97
CA ILE A 356 8.94 -1.32 0.18
C ILE A 356 9.77 -0.04 0.26
N ARG A 357 9.68 0.67 1.39
CA ARG A 357 10.41 1.93 1.63
C ARG A 357 11.70 1.68 2.41
N VAL A 358 12.85 2.01 1.82
CA VAL A 358 14.19 1.59 2.30
C VAL A 358 15.27 2.66 2.24
N HIS A 359 16.27 2.54 3.11
CA HIS A 359 17.55 3.24 2.98
C HIS A 359 18.56 2.45 2.14
N ASP A 360 18.52 1.12 2.25
CA ASP A 360 19.47 0.17 1.66
C ASP A 360 18.89 -0.39 0.35
N VAL A 361 18.89 0.41 -0.73
CA VAL A 361 18.22 0.08 -2.00
C VAL A 361 18.87 -1.12 -2.68
N TYR A 362 20.20 -1.14 -2.77
CA TYR A 362 20.95 -2.21 -3.44
C TYR A 362 20.61 -3.60 -2.87
N GLU A 363 20.68 -3.76 -1.56
CA GLU A 363 20.39 -5.03 -0.89
C GLU A 363 18.89 -5.36 -0.94
N THR A 364 18.03 -4.35 -0.99
CA THR A 364 16.59 -4.55 -1.16
C THR A 364 16.27 -5.02 -2.60
N ALA A 365 17.04 -4.57 -3.60
CA ALA A 365 16.86 -5.00 -4.98
C ALA A 365 17.12 -6.50 -5.14
N ASP A 366 18.08 -7.07 -4.41
CA ASP A 366 18.34 -8.51 -4.40
C ASP A 366 17.12 -9.31 -3.89
N ILE A 367 16.51 -8.89 -2.77
CA ILE A 367 15.35 -9.60 -2.22
C ILE A 367 14.12 -9.46 -3.14
N VAL A 368 13.92 -8.29 -3.76
CA VAL A 368 12.83 -8.08 -4.72
C VAL A 368 13.10 -8.89 -5.99
N GLY A 369 14.36 -8.97 -6.44
CA GLY A 369 14.79 -9.78 -7.57
C GLY A 369 14.47 -11.26 -7.36
N ILE A 370 14.83 -11.83 -6.21
CA ILE A 370 14.48 -13.22 -5.86
C ILE A 370 12.96 -13.39 -5.77
N PHE A 371 12.25 -12.47 -5.11
CA PHE A 371 10.79 -12.50 -5.01
C PHE A 371 10.14 -12.54 -6.41
N LYS A 372 10.61 -11.71 -7.34
CA LYS A 372 10.11 -11.67 -8.73
C LYS A 372 10.21 -13.05 -9.39
N HIS A 373 11.36 -13.72 -9.27
CA HIS A 373 11.59 -15.03 -9.87
C HIS A 373 10.76 -16.13 -9.20
N ILE A 374 10.60 -16.11 -7.88
CA ILE A 374 9.74 -17.07 -7.14
C ILE A 374 8.30 -16.98 -7.62
N HIS A 375 7.79 -15.76 -7.80
CA HIS A 375 6.39 -15.51 -8.15
C HIS A 375 6.12 -15.42 -9.66
N GLY A 376 7.14 -15.60 -10.49
CA GLY A 376 7.01 -15.66 -11.96
C GLY A 376 6.68 -14.32 -12.62
N PHE A 377 7.16 -13.21 -12.04
CA PHE A 377 7.14 -11.91 -12.69
C PHE A 377 8.20 -11.88 -13.80
N ASN A 378 7.77 -11.65 -15.04
CA ASN A 378 8.65 -11.58 -16.22
C ASN A 378 9.22 -10.18 -16.41
#